data_AF-A0A2N6FXJ4-F1
#
_entry.id   AF-A0A2N6FXJ4-F1
#
_cell.length_a   1.000
_cell.length_b   1.000
_cell.length_c   1.000
_cell.angle_alpha   90.00
_cell.angle_beta   90.00
_cell.angle_gamma   90.00
#
_symmetry.space_group_name_H-M   'P 1'
#
loop_
_entity.id
_entity.type
_entity.pdbx_description
1 polymer ?
#
loop_
_entity_poly.entity_id
_entity_poly.type
_entity_poly.pdbx_seq_one_letter_code
_entity_poly.pdbx_strand_id
1 'polypeptide(L)'
;MVYKNGIEKFIEIFKRSNLSISKFASLIQKDRRTVTSWIDNISDIEPNGDVKEKICNIFRYPDFIWDEGCSGDEFIKSITQIPQKEVRIIDEDYQGRLKYIMDLEQNRRFVIQAQFPGPMYRDTAVKRVYRTKTSTEIEELKQQRIEQMLRYDYDTTEWYSIKSVLTFCFAAIGNFYTKEEKVKILELIFELFNNNYNKKLFLFDSFSRKIYGMETTYISINVKQKILFFKSPIESVFIEIRNKNLVERMHKYYSSPIEAPSHVNFLESVKIIKILQDAVMYNNSILQAYETINRTTDYGELFYHNLSIDLQKQVSQPKPGQKRN
;
A
#
# COMPACT_ATOMS: atom_id res chain seq x y z
N MET A 1 -29.72 26.63 2.74
CA MET A 1 -29.67 27.11 4.14
C MET A 1 -28.45 28.01 4.28
N VAL A 2 -28.56 29.11 5.02
CA VAL A 2 -27.51 30.11 5.09
C VAL A 2 -26.76 29.91 6.41
N TYR A 3 -25.66 29.15 6.40
CA TYR A 3 -24.82 28.89 7.58
C TYR A 3 -23.90 30.10 7.84
N LYS A 4 -24.40 31.09 8.59
CA LYS A 4 -23.75 32.38 8.80
C LYS A 4 -22.95 32.45 10.10
N ASN A 5 -23.39 31.78 11.15
CA ASN A 5 -22.75 31.84 12.47
C ASN A 5 -22.10 30.50 12.86
N GLY A 6 -21.22 30.54 13.87
CA GLY A 6 -20.48 29.37 14.32
C GLY A 6 -21.38 28.26 14.89
N ILE A 7 -22.55 28.61 15.42
CA ILE A 7 -23.52 27.66 15.99
C ILE A 7 -24.23 26.87 14.89
N GLU A 8 -24.69 27.52 13.83
CA GLU A 8 -25.32 26.86 12.67
C GLU A 8 -24.35 25.87 12.00
N LYS A 9 -23.09 26.28 11.82
CA LYS A 9 -22.02 25.42 11.30
C LYS A 9 -21.78 24.22 12.22
N PHE A 10 -21.74 24.44 13.54
CA PHE A 10 -21.60 23.38 14.53
C PHE A 10 -22.76 22.37 14.49
N ILE A 11 -24.00 22.85 14.41
CA ILE A 11 -25.21 22.01 14.33
C ILE A 11 -25.16 21.09 13.11
N GLU A 12 -24.78 21.63 11.94
CA GLU A 12 -24.68 20.86 10.71
C GLU A 12 -23.59 19.78 10.79
N ILE A 13 -22.42 20.12 11.35
CA ILE A 13 -21.34 19.15 11.58
C ILE A 13 -21.80 18.03 12.54
N PHE A 14 -22.49 18.39 13.62
CA PHE A 14 -23.05 17.42 14.55
C PHE A 14 -24.03 16.47 13.85
N LYS A 15 -25.02 17.00 13.11
CA LYS A 15 -26.00 16.21 12.35
C LYS A 15 -25.32 15.23 11.39
N ARG A 16 -24.28 15.68 10.68
CA ARG A 16 -23.54 14.85 9.71
C ARG A 16 -22.66 13.80 10.35
N SER A 17 -22.18 14.04 11.57
CA SER A 17 -21.31 13.09 12.27
C SER A 17 -22.00 11.78 12.61
N ASN A 18 -23.35 11.76 12.66
CA ASN A 18 -24.16 10.62 13.14
C ASN A 18 -23.74 10.10 14.54
N LEU A 19 -23.10 10.97 15.34
CA LEU A 19 -22.70 10.65 16.71
C LEU A 19 -23.80 11.00 17.71
N SER A 20 -23.84 10.26 18.82
CA SER A 20 -24.65 10.69 19.97
C SER A 20 -24.07 11.96 20.61
N ILE A 21 -24.92 12.79 21.21
CA ILE A 21 -24.50 14.02 21.91
C ILE A 21 -23.39 13.72 22.92
N SER A 22 -23.53 12.64 23.69
CA SER A 22 -22.51 12.23 24.67
C SER A 22 -21.17 11.89 24.03
N LYS A 23 -21.17 11.22 22.87
CA LYS A 23 -19.94 10.87 22.15
C LYS A 23 -19.30 12.10 21.53
N PHE A 24 -20.10 12.98 20.93
CA PHE A 24 -19.63 14.23 20.34
C PHE A 24 -19.03 15.17 21.40
N ALA A 25 -19.69 15.33 22.55
CA ALA A 25 -19.21 16.13 23.67
C ALA A 25 -17.87 15.63 24.23
N SER A 26 -17.73 14.30 24.37
CA SER A 26 -16.47 13.67 24.78
C SER A 26 -15.32 13.95 23.81
N LEU A 27 -15.59 13.97 22.50
CA LEU A 27 -14.58 14.21 21.46
C LEU A 27 -14.03 15.65 21.50
N ILE A 28 -14.90 16.64 21.69
CA ILE A 28 -14.49 18.05 21.77
C ILE A 28 -14.12 18.50 23.20
N GLN A 29 -14.18 17.58 24.17
CA GLN A 29 -13.92 17.81 25.60
C GLN A 29 -14.79 18.92 26.19
N LYS A 30 -16.10 18.84 25.92
CA LYS A 30 -17.13 19.69 26.55
C LYS A 30 -18.14 18.83 27.27
N ASP A 31 -18.88 19.42 28.20
CA ASP A 31 -19.97 18.73 28.86
C ASP A 31 -21.19 18.60 27.93
N ARG A 32 -22.01 17.59 28.23
CA ARG A 32 -23.20 17.28 27.43
C ARG A 32 -24.19 18.44 27.39
N ARG A 33 -24.31 19.23 28.46
CA ARG A 33 -25.32 20.30 28.56
C ARG A 33 -24.95 21.45 27.63
N THR A 34 -23.67 21.82 27.57
CA THR A 34 -23.16 22.83 26.64
C THR A 34 -23.37 22.42 25.18
N VAL A 35 -23.08 21.17 24.82
CA VAL A 35 -23.31 20.69 23.45
C VAL A 35 -24.81 20.66 23.11
N THR A 36 -25.66 20.24 24.06
CA THR A 36 -27.13 20.31 23.89
C THR A 36 -27.61 21.75 23.71
N SER A 37 -27.09 22.70 24.49
CA SER A 37 -27.49 24.11 24.35
C SER A 37 -27.13 24.73 22.99
N TRP A 38 -26.03 24.27 22.38
CA TRP A 38 -25.66 24.66 21.01
C TRP A 38 -26.54 23.97 19.96
N ILE A 39 -26.88 22.70 20.14
CA ILE A 39 -27.72 21.94 19.21
C ILE A 39 -29.15 22.48 19.17
N ASP A 40 -29.70 22.77 20.35
CA ASP A 40 -31.06 23.28 20.51
C ASP A 40 -31.15 24.80 20.25
N ASN A 41 -30.02 25.44 19.90
CA ASN A 41 -29.91 26.87 19.62
C ASN A 41 -30.44 27.76 20.76
N ILE A 42 -30.19 27.34 22.01
CA ILE A 42 -30.64 28.02 23.23
C ILE A 42 -29.62 29.08 23.69
N SER A 43 -28.36 28.93 23.30
CA SER A 43 -27.26 29.81 23.71
C SER A 43 -26.72 30.61 22.53
N ASP A 44 -26.50 31.90 22.73
CA ASP A 44 -25.81 32.78 21.78
C ASP A 44 -24.27 32.72 21.90
N ILE A 45 -23.75 31.87 22.79
CA ILE A 45 -22.31 31.74 23.02
C ILE A 45 -21.72 30.78 21.98
N GLU A 46 -20.91 31.31 21.06
CA GLU A 46 -20.27 30.48 20.04
C GLU A 46 -19.22 29.50 20.60
N PRO A 47 -18.96 28.37 19.88
CA PRO A 47 -17.81 27.53 20.15
C PRO A 47 -16.50 28.33 20.14
N ASN A 48 -15.68 28.17 21.18
CA ASN A 48 -14.38 28.83 21.27
C ASN A 48 -13.35 28.23 20.29
N GLY A 49 -12.20 28.90 20.14
CA GLY A 49 -11.12 28.47 19.23
C GLY A 49 -10.69 27.02 19.44
N ASP A 50 -10.52 26.59 20.69
CA ASP A 50 -10.11 25.21 21.00
C ASP A 50 -11.12 24.15 20.51
N VAL A 51 -12.43 24.45 20.60
CA VAL A 51 -13.48 23.55 20.10
C VAL A 51 -13.48 23.53 18.58
N LYS A 52 -13.37 24.70 17.94
CA LYS A 52 -13.29 24.84 16.49
C LYS A 52 -12.09 24.05 15.92
N GLU A 53 -10.92 24.16 16.55
CA GLU A 53 -9.71 23.43 16.19
C GLU A 53 -9.86 21.91 16.40
N LYS A 54 -10.42 21.47 17.53
CA LYS A 54 -10.70 20.04 17.77
C LYS A 54 -11.64 19.46 16.72
N ILE A 55 -12.67 20.19 16.32
CA ILE A 55 -13.60 19.75 15.26
C ILE A 55 -12.85 19.60 13.93
N CYS A 56 -12.05 20.60 13.54
CA CYS A 56 -11.22 20.52 12.33
C CYS A 56 -10.29 19.31 12.36
N ASN A 57 -9.62 19.06 13.48
CA ASN A 57 -8.69 17.94 13.63
C ASN A 57 -9.38 16.56 13.60
N ILE A 58 -10.50 16.42 14.30
CA ILE A 58 -11.22 15.15 14.44
C ILE A 58 -11.90 14.75 13.15
N PHE A 59 -12.56 15.70 12.50
CA PHE A 59 -13.32 15.46 11.27
C PHE A 59 -12.52 15.79 10.00
N ARG A 60 -11.27 16.25 10.15
CA ARG A 60 -10.35 16.63 9.07
C ARG A 60 -10.90 17.70 8.14
N TYR A 61 -11.63 18.65 8.70
CA TYR A 61 -12.09 19.83 7.97
C TYR A 61 -10.98 20.87 7.90
N PRO A 62 -10.90 21.66 6.82
CA PRO A 62 -9.93 22.74 6.73
C PRO A 62 -10.29 23.89 7.68
N ASP A 63 -9.30 24.58 8.26
CA ASP A 63 -9.54 25.58 9.31
C ASP A 63 -10.44 26.74 8.88
N PHE A 64 -10.41 27.09 7.58
CA PHE A 64 -11.20 28.18 7.01
C PHE A 64 -12.72 27.93 7.05
N ILE A 65 -13.21 26.73 7.42
CA ILE A 65 -14.66 26.49 7.56
C ILE A 65 -15.30 27.42 8.59
N TRP A 66 -14.51 27.95 9.54
CA TRP A 66 -14.99 28.86 10.58
C TRP A 66 -14.95 30.33 10.17
N ASP A 67 -14.28 30.67 9.07
CA ASP A 67 -14.16 32.05 8.60
C ASP A 67 -15.50 32.60 8.12
N GLU A 68 -15.69 33.92 8.26
CA GLU A 68 -16.91 34.61 7.83
C GLU A 68 -17.18 34.46 6.33
N GLY A 69 -16.11 34.31 5.53
CA GLY A 69 -16.21 34.09 4.08
C GLY A 69 -16.77 32.72 3.68
N CYS A 70 -16.61 31.70 4.52
CA CYS A 70 -17.05 30.33 4.21
C CYS A 70 -18.48 30.09 4.74
N SER A 71 -19.49 30.32 3.92
CA SER A 71 -20.91 30.22 4.33
C SER A 71 -21.77 29.46 3.30
N GLY A 72 -22.96 29.05 3.71
CA GLY A 72 -23.93 28.42 2.79
C GLY A 72 -23.38 27.19 2.07
N ASP A 73 -23.44 27.20 0.73
CA ASP A 73 -23.02 26.07 -0.10
C ASP A 73 -21.51 25.81 -0.06
N GLU A 74 -20.69 26.84 0.17
CA GLU A 74 -19.23 26.70 0.28
C GLU A 74 -18.84 25.95 1.56
N PHE A 75 -19.51 26.26 2.67
CA PHE A 75 -19.37 25.53 3.92
C PHE A 75 -19.79 24.07 3.75
N ILE A 76 -20.96 23.82 3.14
CA ILE A 76 -21.43 22.46 2.88
C ILE A 76 -20.45 21.67 2.02
N LYS A 77 -19.95 22.26 0.92
CA LYS A 77 -18.92 21.63 0.08
C LYS A 77 -17.66 21.31 0.88
N SER A 78 -17.21 22.22 1.74
CA SER A 78 -15.98 22.05 2.53
C SER A 78 -16.07 20.93 3.57
N ILE A 79 -17.27 20.65 4.10
CA ILE A 79 -17.49 19.53 5.04
C ILE A 79 -17.97 18.23 4.38
N THR A 80 -18.27 18.25 3.06
CA THR A 80 -18.69 17.06 2.30
C THR A 80 -17.63 16.53 1.35
N GLN A 81 -16.81 17.40 0.77
CA GLN A 81 -15.82 16.99 -0.20
C GLN A 81 -14.56 16.53 0.52
N ILE A 82 -14.06 15.35 0.16
CA ILE A 82 -12.69 14.95 0.46
C ILE A 82 -11.78 16.09 -0.06
N PRO A 83 -10.83 16.62 0.72
CA PRO A 83 -9.98 17.71 0.26
C PRO A 83 -9.30 17.33 -1.06
N GLN A 84 -9.77 17.90 -2.18
CA GLN A 84 -9.23 17.61 -3.52
C GLN A 84 -7.75 18.01 -3.66
N LYS A 85 -7.24 18.85 -2.73
CA LYS A 85 -5.81 19.17 -2.64
C LYS A 85 -4.94 17.97 -2.23
N GLU A 86 -5.49 17.01 -1.49
CA GLU A 86 -4.72 15.90 -0.93
C GLU A 86 -4.90 14.58 -1.67
N VAL A 87 -5.96 14.45 -2.47
CA VAL A 87 -6.25 13.24 -3.25
C VAL A 87 -6.59 13.60 -4.69
N ARG A 88 -5.89 13.00 -5.65
CA ARG A 88 -6.13 13.17 -7.09
C ARG A 88 -6.38 11.80 -7.73
N ILE A 89 -7.40 11.71 -8.56
CA ILE A 89 -7.67 10.53 -9.38
C ILE A 89 -6.97 10.74 -10.73
N ILE A 90 -6.14 9.78 -11.12
CA ILE A 90 -5.50 9.73 -12.43
C ILE A 90 -6.27 8.71 -13.27
N ASP A 91 -7.20 9.24 -14.05
CA ASP A 91 -8.00 8.48 -15.02
C ASP A 91 -7.43 8.71 -16.43
N GLU A 92 -6.25 8.15 -16.66
CA GLU A 92 -5.60 8.12 -17.97
C GLU A 92 -5.69 6.72 -18.57
N ASP A 93 -5.48 6.62 -19.87
CA ASP A 93 -5.37 5.32 -20.54
C ASP A 93 -4.13 4.52 -20.08
N TYR A 94 -3.94 3.32 -20.61
CA TYR A 94 -2.80 2.49 -20.19
C TYR A 94 -1.44 3.16 -20.43
N GLN A 95 -1.33 3.92 -21.51
CA GLN A 95 -0.10 4.62 -21.88
C GLN A 95 0.19 5.77 -20.91
N GLY A 96 -0.79 6.62 -20.62
CA GLY A 96 -0.67 7.70 -19.65
C GLY A 96 -0.31 7.19 -18.25
N ARG A 97 -0.98 6.12 -17.80
CA ARG A 97 -0.63 5.43 -16.54
C ARG A 97 0.80 4.91 -16.51
N LEU A 98 1.32 4.38 -17.61
CA LEU A 98 2.70 3.92 -17.68
C LEU A 98 3.68 5.10 -17.65
N LYS A 99 3.40 6.21 -18.35
CA LYS A 99 4.17 7.46 -18.27
C LYS A 99 4.19 8.01 -16.85
N TYR A 100 3.05 8.00 -16.17
CA TYR A 100 2.92 8.45 -14.79
C TYR A 100 3.79 7.63 -13.81
N ILE A 101 3.81 6.30 -13.96
CA ILE A 101 4.73 5.44 -13.20
C ILE A 101 6.18 5.81 -13.50
N MET A 102 6.54 5.96 -14.78
CA MET A 102 7.90 6.28 -15.20
C MET A 102 8.40 7.61 -14.64
N ASP A 103 7.54 8.63 -14.60
CA ASP A 103 7.87 9.95 -14.05
C ASP A 103 8.10 9.89 -12.53
N LEU A 104 7.16 9.29 -11.78
CA LEU A 104 7.26 9.24 -10.32
C LEU A 104 8.36 8.30 -9.80
N GLU A 105 8.68 7.26 -10.57
CA GLU A 105 9.72 6.28 -10.23
C GLU A 105 11.05 6.59 -10.92
N GLN A 106 11.19 7.67 -11.70
CA GLN A 106 12.37 7.94 -12.54
C GLN A 106 13.73 7.80 -11.80
N ASN A 107 13.80 8.36 -10.60
CA ASN A 107 15.05 8.43 -9.82
C ASN A 107 15.21 7.27 -8.84
N ARG A 108 14.10 6.77 -8.30
CA ARG A 108 14.07 5.68 -7.33
C ARG A 108 12.68 5.09 -7.24
N ARG A 109 12.61 3.86 -6.77
CA ARG A 109 11.36 3.13 -6.61
C ARG A 109 11.21 2.57 -5.21
N PHE A 110 10.08 2.83 -4.57
CA PHE A 110 9.68 2.17 -3.33
C PHE A 110 8.26 1.66 -3.53
N VAL A 111 8.11 0.35 -3.68
CA VAL A 111 6.83 -0.24 -4.08
C VAL A 111 6.44 -1.40 -3.19
N ILE A 112 5.14 -1.49 -2.91
CA ILE A 112 4.49 -2.67 -2.36
C ILE A 112 3.68 -3.29 -3.48
N GLN A 113 3.97 -4.56 -3.77
CA GLN A 113 3.41 -5.26 -4.91
C GLN A 113 2.30 -6.19 -4.47
N ALA A 114 1.17 -6.10 -5.17
CA ALA A 114 0.03 -6.96 -4.93
C ALA A 114 0.27 -8.43 -5.34
N GLN A 115 1.05 -8.60 -6.40
CA GLN A 115 1.21 -9.87 -7.09
C GLN A 115 2.68 -10.06 -7.45
N PHE A 116 3.14 -11.30 -7.27
CA PHE A 116 4.44 -11.74 -7.75
C PHE A 116 4.27 -12.54 -9.04
N PRO A 117 5.06 -12.25 -10.08
CA PRO A 117 6.03 -11.17 -10.17
C PRO A 117 5.35 -9.81 -10.44
N GLY A 118 6.09 -8.73 -10.21
CA GLY A 118 5.67 -7.40 -10.65
C GLY A 118 5.57 -7.29 -12.18
N PRO A 119 4.80 -6.34 -12.73
CA PRO A 119 4.56 -6.21 -14.17
C PRO A 119 5.82 -6.16 -15.04
N MET A 120 6.91 -5.54 -14.54
CA MET A 120 8.17 -5.43 -15.28
C MET A 120 8.78 -6.82 -15.60
N TYR A 121 8.86 -7.72 -14.62
CA TYR A 121 9.44 -9.06 -14.83
C TYR A 121 8.53 -9.96 -15.67
N ARG A 122 7.21 -9.73 -15.64
CA ARG A 122 6.29 -10.42 -16.55
C ARG A 122 6.55 -9.99 -18.00
N ASP A 123 6.68 -8.68 -18.21
CA ASP A 123 6.83 -8.11 -19.56
C ASP A 123 8.16 -8.54 -20.21
N THR A 124 9.17 -8.95 -19.43
CA THR A 124 10.42 -9.57 -19.94
C THR A 124 10.30 -11.06 -20.30
N ALA A 125 9.39 -11.81 -19.66
CA ALA A 125 9.40 -13.27 -19.73
C ALA A 125 8.27 -13.87 -20.58
N VAL A 126 7.12 -13.19 -20.70
CA VAL A 126 5.92 -13.77 -21.33
C VAL A 126 5.72 -13.25 -22.75
N LYS A 127 5.69 -14.15 -23.73
CA LYS A 127 5.17 -13.83 -25.08
C LYS A 127 3.66 -13.64 -24.99
N ARG A 128 3.17 -12.49 -25.42
CA ARG A 128 1.76 -12.09 -25.29
C ARG A 128 0.79 -13.16 -25.82
N VAL A 129 -0.04 -13.68 -24.92
CA VAL A 129 -1.13 -14.61 -25.26
C VAL A 129 -2.31 -13.89 -25.91
N TYR A 130 -2.47 -12.58 -25.65
CA TYR A 130 -3.54 -11.77 -26.21
C TYR A 130 -3.02 -10.80 -27.28
N ARG A 131 -3.59 -10.87 -28.49
CA ARG A 131 -3.43 -9.90 -29.59
C ARG A 131 -4.02 -8.55 -29.19
N THR A 132 -3.35 -7.82 -28.31
CA THR A 132 -3.59 -6.40 -28.14
C THR A 132 -2.71 -5.67 -29.14
N LYS A 133 -3.32 -4.98 -30.11
CA LYS A 133 -2.64 -3.93 -30.88
C LYS A 133 -2.18 -2.88 -29.86
N THR A 134 -0.99 -3.03 -29.32
CA THR A 134 -0.39 -1.99 -28.48
C THR A 134 0.35 -1.04 -29.40
N SER A 135 0.26 0.25 -29.10
CA SER A 135 1.05 1.26 -29.79
C SER A 135 2.54 0.95 -29.60
N THR A 136 3.35 1.33 -30.58
CA THR A 136 4.82 1.28 -30.48
C THR A 136 5.31 2.03 -29.24
N GLU A 137 4.66 3.14 -28.91
CA GLU A 137 4.97 3.96 -27.75
C GLU A 137 4.79 3.22 -26.41
N ILE A 138 3.80 2.33 -26.29
CA ILE A 138 3.64 1.49 -25.08
C ILE A 138 4.81 0.52 -24.94
N GLU A 139 5.30 -0.06 -26.04
CA GLU A 139 6.44 -0.98 -26.00
C GLU A 139 7.73 -0.25 -25.66
N GLU A 140 7.93 0.95 -26.22
CA GLU A 140 9.05 1.81 -25.88
C GLU A 140 9.06 2.16 -24.39
N LEU A 141 7.91 2.54 -23.82
CA LEU A 141 7.81 2.83 -22.39
C LEU A 141 8.08 1.60 -21.51
N LYS A 142 7.63 0.41 -21.91
CA LYS A 142 7.94 -0.85 -21.20
C LYS A 142 9.43 -1.15 -21.26
N GLN A 143 10.03 -0.99 -22.43
CA GLN A 143 11.45 -1.21 -22.64
C GLN A 143 12.30 -0.24 -21.81
N GLN A 144 11.94 1.05 -21.80
CA GLN A 144 12.58 2.05 -20.93
C GLN A 144 12.48 1.69 -19.46
N ARG A 145 11.33 1.18 -19.01
CA ARG A 145 11.16 0.70 -17.63
C ARG A 145 12.06 -0.48 -17.29
N ILE A 146 12.20 -1.42 -18.23
CA ILE A 146 13.09 -2.59 -18.09
C ILE A 146 14.54 -2.11 -18.00
N GLU A 147 14.98 -1.26 -18.93
CA GLU A 147 16.32 -0.68 -18.96
C GLU A 147 16.64 0.06 -17.66
N GLN A 148 15.71 0.91 -17.20
CA GLN A 148 15.84 1.64 -15.94
C GLN A 148 16.08 0.70 -14.76
N MET A 149 15.32 -0.41 -14.68
CA MET A 149 15.43 -1.40 -13.61
C MET A 149 16.73 -2.21 -13.68
N LEU A 150 17.21 -2.52 -14.89
CA LEU A 150 18.46 -3.25 -15.15
C LEU A 150 19.71 -2.41 -14.82
N ARG A 151 19.61 -1.08 -14.80
CA ARG A 151 20.75 -0.23 -14.38
C ARG A 151 21.19 -0.56 -12.96
N TYR A 152 22.49 -0.78 -12.78
CA TYR A 152 23.09 -1.19 -11.52
C TYR A 152 22.93 -0.14 -10.40
N ASP A 153 23.00 1.15 -10.76
CA ASP A 153 22.95 2.30 -9.86
C ASP A 153 21.51 2.72 -9.46
N TYR A 154 20.50 2.14 -10.11
CA TYR A 154 19.12 2.51 -9.85
C TYR A 154 18.60 1.98 -8.51
N ASP A 155 18.20 2.91 -7.63
CA ASP A 155 17.69 2.65 -6.28
C ASP A 155 16.25 2.11 -6.31
N THR A 156 16.08 0.86 -5.88
CA THR A 156 14.76 0.23 -5.79
C THR A 156 14.58 -0.55 -4.50
N THR A 157 13.43 -0.39 -3.88
CA THR A 157 12.96 -1.20 -2.75
C THR A 157 11.62 -1.81 -3.12
N GLU A 158 11.56 -3.13 -3.16
CA GLU A 158 10.35 -3.88 -3.53
C GLU A 158 9.91 -4.78 -2.37
N TRP A 159 8.64 -4.65 -2.00
CA TRP A 159 8.00 -5.48 -0.99
C TRP A 159 6.99 -6.43 -1.64
N TYR A 160 7.13 -7.72 -1.37
CA TYR A 160 6.23 -8.78 -1.81
C TYR A 160 5.71 -9.59 -0.62
N SER A 161 4.43 -9.94 -0.65
CA SER A 161 3.90 -10.86 0.36
C SER A 161 4.43 -12.27 0.10
N ILE A 162 4.82 -12.98 1.16
CA ILE A 162 5.26 -14.38 1.09
C ILE A 162 4.20 -15.23 0.38
N LYS A 163 2.92 -15.02 0.71
CA LYS A 163 1.78 -15.64 0.03
C LYS A 163 1.84 -15.48 -1.49
N SER A 164 2.10 -14.27 -2.01
CA SER A 164 2.13 -14.03 -3.46
C SER A 164 3.27 -14.80 -4.15
N VAL A 165 4.44 -14.86 -3.52
CA VAL A 165 5.61 -15.59 -4.03
C VAL A 165 5.37 -17.10 -4.04
N LEU A 166 4.84 -17.66 -2.94
CA LEU A 166 4.50 -19.08 -2.87
C LEU A 166 3.40 -19.46 -3.87
N THR A 167 2.39 -18.60 -4.04
CA THR A 167 1.34 -18.79 -5.06
C THR A 167 1.96 -18.85 -6.46
N PHE A 168 2.87 -17.94 -6.79
CA PHE A 168 3.55 -17.95 -8.08
C PHE A 168 4.39 -19.22 -8.31
N CYS A 169 5.05 -19.73 -7.29
CA CYS A 169 5.87 -20.93 -7.42
C CYS A 169 5.00 -22.20 -7.58
N PHE A 170 4.02 -22.38 -6.68
CA PHE A 170 3.39 -23.71 -6.46
C PHE A 170 1.90 -23.79 -6.78
N ALA A 171 1.18 -22.68 -6.97
CA ALA A 171 -0.26 -22.77 -7.26
C ALA A 171 -0.51 -23.30 -8.68
N ALA A 172 -1.37 -24.30 -8.78
CA ALA A 172 -1.85 -24.87 -10.04
C ALA A 172 -2.99 -24.05 -10.67
N ILE A 173 -3.70 -23.24 -9.88
CA ILE A 173 -4.85 -22.45 -10.30
C ILE A 173 -4.47 -20.96 -10.34
N GLY A 174 -4.89 -20.26 -11.39
CA GLY A 174 -4.64 -18.82 -11.54
C GLY A 174 -3.20 -18.46 -11.87
N ASN A 175 -2.38 -19.45 -12.23
CA ASN A 175 -0.98 -19.29 -12.58
C ASN A 175 -0.77 -19.68 -14.05
N PHE A 176 -0.60 -18.67 -14.90
CA PHE A 176 -0.54 -18.84 -16.36
C PHE A 176 0.88 -19.04 -16.89
N TYR A 177 1.89 -19.08 -16.01
CA TYR A 177 3.29 -19.18 -16.39
C TYR A 177 3.71 -20.63 -16.53
N THR A 178 4.46 -20.95 -17.58
CA THR A 178 5.12 -22.25 -17.69
C THR A 178 6.22 -22.38 -16.64
N LYS A 179 6.67 -23.61 -16.40
CA LYS A 179 7.80 -23.87 -15.50
C LYS A 179 9.04 -23.07 -15.91
N GLU A 180 9.35 -23.05 -17.20
CA GLU A 180 10.50 -22.34 -17.77
C GLU A 180 10.38 -20.83 -17.58
N GLU A 181 9.19 -20.26 -17.77
CA GLU A 181 8.93 -18.84 -17.52
C GLU A 181 9.09 -18.50 -16.03
N LYS A 182 8.58 -19.35 -15.14
CA LYS A 182 8.76 -19.17 -13.69
C LYS A 182 10.23 -19.14 -13.29
N VAL A 183 11.01 -20.09 -13.81
CA VAL A 183 12.46 -20.18 -13.54
C VAL A 183 13.16 -18.91 -14.03
N LYS A 184 12.89 -18.45 -15.26
CA LYS A 184 13.49 -17.22 -15.81
C LYS A 184 13.14 -15.96 -15.02
N ILE A 185 11.90 -15.86 -14.54
CA ILE A 185 11.46 -14.73 -13.73
C ILE A 185 12.17 -14.71 -12.37
N LEU A 186 12.27 -15.87 -11.72
CA LEU A 186 13.00 -16.00 -10.44
C LEU A 186 14.50 -15.75 -10.63
N GLU A 187 15.07 -16.19 -11.75
CA GLU A 187 16.46 -15.93 -12.14
C GLU A 187 16.73 -14.43 -12.33
N LEU A 188 15.91 -13.75 -13.11
CA LEU A 188 16.03 -12.30 -13.33
C LEU A 188 15.92 -11.51 -12.03
N ILE A 189 14.99 -11.88 -11.15
CA ILE A 189 14.85 -11.25 -9.83
C ILE A 189 16.09 -11.55 -8.98
N PHE A 190 16.58 -12.79 -8.97
CA PHE A 190 17.81 -13.12 -8.27
C PHE A 190 18.99 -12.27 -8.78
N GLU A 191 19.22 -12.20 -10.09
CA GLU A 191 20.33 -11.43 -10.69
C GLU A 191 20.24 -9.93 -10.39
N LEU A 192 19.03 -9.36 -10.40
CA LEU A 192 18.83 -7.94 -10.12
C LEU A 192 19.17 -7.55 -8.68
N PHE A 193 18.75 -8.36 -7.71
CA PHE A 193 18.88 -8.02 -6.29
C PHE A 193 20.13 -8.63 -5.63
N ASN A 194 20.68 -9.72 -6.18
CA ASN A 194 21.86 -10.36 -5.63
C ASN A 194 23.09 -9.45 -5.75
N ASN A 195 23.78 -9.25 -4.63
CA ASN A 195 24.97 -8.40 -4.54
C ASN A 195 24.78 -6.95 -5.07
N ASN A 196 23.55 -6.42 -5.04
CA ASN A 196 23.26 -5.05 -5.42
C ASN A 196 22.71 -4.25 -4.23
N TYR A 197 23.54 -3.38 -3.65
CA TYR A 197 23.15 -2.56 -2.48
C TYR A 197 22.11 -1.48 -2.79
N ASN A 198 21.95 -1.10 -4.06
CA ASN A 198 20.92 -0.15 -4.50
C ASN A 198 19.55 -0.83 -4.64
N LYS A 199 19.49 -2.17 -4.65
CA LYS A 199 18.25 -2.91 -4.86
C LYS A 199 17.94 -3.77 -3.66
N LYS A 200 16.79 -3.53 -3.03
CA LYS A 200 16.36 -4.24 -1.81
C LYS A 200 15.04 -4.95 -2.07
N LEU A 201 15.05 -6.26 -1.92
CA LEU A 201 13.86 -7.11 -2.01
C LEU A 201 13.46 -7.53 -0.61
N PHE A 202 12.21 -7.30 -0.21
CA PHE A 202 11.68 -7.74 1.08
C PHE A 202 10.50 -8.68 0.87
N LEU A 203 10.52 -9.82 1.58
CA LEU A 203 9.40 -10.74 1.65
C LEU A 203 8.70 -10.58 2.99
N PHE A 204 7.44 -10.16 3.00
CA PHE A 204 6.71 -9.92 4.24
C PHE A 204 5.54 -10.87 4.45
N ASP A 205 5.23 -11.13 5.71
CA ASP A 205 4.03 -11.82 6.11
C ASP A 205 2.85 -10.85 6.17
N SER A 206 1.93 -10.97 5.21
CA SER A 206 0.71 -10.15 5.12
C SER A 206 -0.27 -10.40 6.26
N PHE A 207 -0.12 -11.50 7.02
CA PHE A 207 -1.01 -11.82 8.14
C PHE A 207 -0.53 -11.24 9.49
N SER A 208 0.74 -10.83 9.57
CA SER A 208 1.39 -10.41 10.82
C SER A 208 0.83 -9.14 11.46
N ARG A 209 0.29 -8.20 10.65
CA ARG A 209 -0.34 -6.96 11.13
C ARG A 209 -1.53 -6.62 10.22
N LYS A 210 -2.71 -6.42 10.81
CA LYS A 210 -4.02 -6.16 10.17
C LYS A 210 -4.06 -4.86 9.35
N ILE A 211 -3.24 -4.71 8.32
CA ILE A 211 -3.48 -3.69 7.29
C ILE A 211 -4.01 -4.39 6.06
N TYR A 212 -5.27 -4.84 6.19
CA TYR A 212 -6.01 -5.53 5.14
C TYR A 212 -6.04 -4.70 3.86
N GLY A 213 -5.64 -5.32 2.75
CA GLY A 213 -5.82 -4.77 1.41
C GLY A 213 -4.65 -3.96 0.84
N MET A 214 -3.55 -3.77 1.59
CA MET A 214 -2.35 -3.16 1.02
C MET A 214 -1.56 -4.16 0.17
N GLU A 215 -1.63 -5.44 0.51
CA GLU A 215 -1.10 -6.56 -0.24
C GLU A 215 -1.95 -6.92 -1.47
N THR A 216 -3.13 -6.33 -1.64
CA THR A 216 -4.00 -6.61 -2.80
C THR A 216 -3.83 -5.59 -3.92
N THR A 217 -3.06 -4.53 -3.68
CA THR A 217 -2.96 -3.39 -4.58
C THR A 217 -1.51 -2.97 -4.82
N TYR A 218 -1.20 -2.53 -6.05
CA TYR A 218 0.08 -1.89 -6.34
C TYR A 218 0.14 -0.53 -5.65
N ILE A 219 1.12 -0.33 -4.78
CA ILE A 219 1.36 0.93 -4.08
C ILE A 219 2.78 1.39 -4.40
N SER A 220 2.94 2.65 -4.78
CA SER A 220 4.23 3.30 -4.97
C SER A 220 4.34 4.54 -4.08
N ILE A 221 5.47 4.67 -3.39
CA ILE A 221 5.68 5.70 -2.36
C ILE A 221 6.90 6.54 -2.72
N ASN A 222 6.69 7.79 -3.12
CA ASN A 222 7.76 8.76 -3.30
C ASN A 222 7.81 9.76 -2.14
N VAL A 223 8.59 9.41 -1.11
CA VAL A 223 8.75 10.24 0.11
C VAL A 223 9.40 11.60 -0.16
N LYS A 224 10.24 11.72 -1.20
CA LYS A 224 10.91 12.98 -1.55
C LYS A 224 9.89 13.98 -2.11
N GLN A 225 9.05 13.51 -3.02
CA GLN A 225 7.97 14.31 -3.61
C GLN A 225 6.72 14.39 -2.70
N LYS A 226 6.68 13.62 -1.60
CA LYS A 226 5.52 13.50 -0.71
C LYS A 226 4.26 13.01 -1.44
N ILE A 227 4.46 12.07 -2.36
CA ILE A 227 3.41 11.45 -3.16
C ILE A 227 3.37 9.96 -2.83
N LEU A 228 2.18 9.43 -2.65
CA LEU A 228 1.89 7.99 -2.69
C LEU A 228 0.82 7.80 -3.75
N PHE A 229 0.93 6.77 -4.58
CA PHE A 229 -0.18 6.40 -5.45
C PHE A 229 -0.41 4.90 -5.43
N PHE A 230 -1.65 4.51 -5.68
CA PHE A 230 -2.02 3.10 -5.77
C PHE A 230 -3.06 2.85 -6.84
N LYS A 231 -3.10 1.63 -7.35
CA LYS A 231 -4.10 1.22 -8.35
C LYS A 231 -5.47 1.01 -7.70
N SER A 232 -6.53 1.63 -8.20
CA SER A 232 -7.87 1.33 -7.69
C SER A 232 -8.22 -0.16 -7.92
N PRO A 233 -8.82 -0.86 -6.93
CA PRO A 233 -9.28 -2.23 -7.12
C PRO A 233 -10.49 -2.35 -8.06
N ILE A 234 -11.31 -1.29 -8.15
CA ILE A 234 -12.61 -1.30 -8.82
C ILE A 234 -12.50 -0.73 -10.24
N GLU A 235 -11.62 0.25 -10.43
CA GLU A 235 -11.46 0.98 -11.69
C GLU A 235 -10.00 0.90 -12.16
N SER A 236 -9.76 1.04 -13.46
CA SER A 236 -8.40 1.09 -14.00
C SER A 236 -7.72 2.45 -13.76
N VAL A 237 -7.95 3.11 -12.64
CA VAL A 237 -7.40 4.43 -12.31
C VAL A 237 -6.31 4.32 -11.24
N PHE A 238 -5.44 5.34 -11.15
CA PHE A 238 -4.60 5.53 -9.97
C PHE A 238 -5.22 6.54 -9.03
N ILE A 239 -5.11 6.28 -7.73
CA ILE A 239 -5.42 7.24 -6.68
C ILE A 239 -4.09 7.76 -6.16
N GLU A 240 -3.81 9.03 -6.42
CA GLU A 240 -2.66 9.77 -5.91
C GLU A 240 -3.05 10.45 -4.59
N ILE A 241 -2.19 10.32 -3.58
CA ILE A 241 -2.30 10.96 -2.28
C ILE A 241 -1.08 11.85 -2.05
N ARG A 242 -1.33 13.11 -1.73
CA ARG A 242 -0.34 14.16 -1.43
C ARG A 242 -0.31 14.57 0.04
N ASN A 243 -1.09 13.89 0.89
CA ASN A 243 -1.04 14.11 2.34
C ASN A 243 0.32 13.69 2.90
N LYS A 244 1.17 14.67 3.23
CA LYS A 244 2.55 14.45 3.68
C LYS A 244 2.65 13.50 4.88
N ASN A 245 1.78 13.68 5.87
CA ASN A 245 1.77 12.87 7.09
C ASN A 245 1.43 11.41 6.81
N LEU A 246 0.49 11.15 5.89
CA LEU A 246 0.14 9.80 5.49
C LEU A 246 1.27 9.14 4.69
N VAL A 247 1.84 9.86 3.72
CA VAL A 247 2.95 9.35 2.88
C VAL A 247 4.15 8.97 3.77
N GLU A 248 4.51 9.82 4.72
CA GLU A 248 5.60 9.55 5.66
C GLU A 248 5.30 8.38 6.59
N ARG A 249 4.08 8.31 7.13
CA ARG A 249 3.66 7.19 7.99
C ARG A 249 3.69 5.86 7.23
N MET A 250 3.21 5.86 5.99
CA MET A 250 3.22 4.69 5.11
C MET A 250 4.64 4.24 4.78
N HIS A 251 5.52 5.19 4.44
CA HIS A 251 6.92 4.86 4.24
C HIS A 251 7.59 4.33 5.51
N LYS A 252 7.36 5.00 6.65
CA LYS A 252 7.93 4.59 7.96
C LYS A 252 7.48 3.18 8.32
N TYR A 253 6.21 2.85 8.06
CA TYR A 253 5.67 1.52 8.28
C TYR A 253 6.42 0.43 7.51
N TYR A 254 7.03 0.72 6.36
CA TYR A 254 7.81 -0.26 5.59
C TYR A 254 9.34 -0.02 5.61
N SER A 255 9.82 0.91 6.42
CA SER A 255 11.25 1.23 6.52
C SER A 255 11.79 1.22 7.95
N SER A 256 10.91 1.35 8.95
CA SER A 256 11.25 1.32 10.36
C SER A 256 11.45 -0.12 10.84
N PRO A 257 12.57 -0.45 11.49
CA PRO A 257 12.78 -1.77 12.10
C PRO A 257 11.71 -2.17 13.14
N ILE A 258 11.04 -1.18 13.74
CA ILE A 258 10.07 -1.39 14.84
C ILE A 258 8.64 -1.50 14.28
N GLU A 259 8.32 -0.69 13.28
CA GLU A 259 6.96 -0.58 12.74
C GLU A 259 6.71 -1.51 11.55
N ALA A 260 7.77 -2.04 10.93
CA ALA A 260 7.69 -2.96 9.82
C ALA A 260 6.79 -4.17 10.08
N PRO A 261 6.09 -4.68 9.04
CA PRO A 261 5.49 -6.00 9.12
C PRO A 261 6.59 -7.05 9.32
N SER A 262 6.22 -8.21 9.86
CA SER A 262 7.15 -9.34 9.96
C SER A 262 7.68 -9.72 8.58
N HIS A 263 8.99 -9.68 8.39
CA HIS A 263 9.59 -9.78 7.08
C HIS A 263 10.98 -10.44 7.09
N VAL A 264 11.35 -10.95 5.92
CA VAL A 264 12.68 -11.44 5.60
C VAL A 264 13.56 -10.25 5.24
N ASN A 265 14.75 -10.16 5.82
CA ASN A 265 15.71 -9.13 5.44
C ASN A 265 16.10 -9.24 3.95
N PHE A 266 16.67 -8.17 3.38
CA PHE A 266 16.89 -8.12 1.95
C PHE A 266 17.94 -9.11 1.42
N LEU A 267 18.97 -9.45 2.21
CA LEU A 267 19.99 -10.43 1.82
C LEU A 267 19.41 -11.86 1.81
N GLU A 268 18.64 -12.20 2.85
CA GLU A 268 18.02 -13.51 2.98
C GLU A 268 16.83 -13.68 2.03
N SER A 269 16.15 -12.59 1.66
CA SER A 269 15.09 -12.60 0.65
C SER A 269 15.63 -13.12 -0.70
N VAL A 270 16.80 -12.65 -1.12
CA VAL A 270 17.45 -13.11 -2.36
C VAL A 270 17.83 -14.59 -2.29
N LYS A 271 18.37 -15.05 -1.15
CA LYS A 271 18.65 -16.48 -0.93
C LYS A 271 17.38 -17.34 -1.02
N ILE A 272 16.27 -16.86 -0.46
CA ILE A 272 14.99 -17.56 -0.54
C ILE A 272 14.45 -17.59 -1.96
N ILE A 273 14.57 -16.50 -2.74
CA ILE A 273 14.24 -16.53 -4.18
C ILE A 273 15.04 -17.63 -4.88
N LYS A 274 16.33 -17.79 -4.58
CA LYS A 274 17.15 -18.88 -5.14
C LYS A 274 16.65 -20.27 -4.73
N ILE A 275 16.31 -20.48 -3.45
CA ILE A 275 15.72 -21.75 -2.97
C ILE A 275 14.42 -22.07 -3.72
N LEU A 276 13.57 -21.06 -3.93
CA LEU A 276 12.31 -21.23 -4.65
C LEU A 276 12.52 -21.46 -6.15
N GLN A 277 13.51 -20.82 -6.77
CA GLN A 277 13.91 -21.09 -8.15
C GLN A 277 14.31 -22.56 -8.32
N ASP A 278 15.17 -23.07 -7.44
CA ASP A 278 15.63 -24.46 -7.48
C ASP A 278 14.45 -25.41 -7.21
N ALA A 279 13.56 -25.07 -6.28
CA ALA A 279 12.35 -25.85 -6.02
C ALA A 279 11.47 -25.97 -7.26
N VAL A 280 11.22 -24.87 -7.98
CA VAL A 280 10.49 -24.89 -9.25
C VAL A 280 11.25 -25.71 -10.29
N MET A 281 12.55 -25.46 -10.48
CA MET A 281 13.39 -26.14 -11.48
C MET A 281 13.40 -27.67 -11.31
N TYR A 282 13.46 -28.17 -10.07
CA TYR A 282 13.52 -29.60 -9.77
C TYR A 282 12.17 -30.24 -9.43
N ASN A 283 11.04 -29.53 -9.64
CA ASN A 283 9.68 -30.00 -9.31
C ASN A 283 9.50 -30.37 -7.84
N ASN A 284 10.17 -29.67 -6.93
CA ASN A 284 9.94 -29.84 -5.51
C ASN A 284 8.57 -29.30 -5.12
N SER A 285 7.93 -29.97 -4.17
CA SER A 285 6.69 -29.50 -3.55
C SER A 285 6.92 -28.27 -2.66
N ILE A 286 5.84 -27.55 -2.36
CA ILE A 286 5.85 -26.46 -1.37
C ILE A 286 6.37 -26.92 0.01
N LEU A 287 6.10 -28.18 0.39
CA LEU A 287 6.57 -28.76 1.65
C LEU A 287 8.10 -28.90 1.67
N GLN A 288 8.67 -29.43 0.59
CA GLN A 288 10.12 -29.58 0.45
C GLN A 288 10.83 -28.22 0.37
N ALA A 289 10.23 -27.24 -0.31
CA ALA A 289 10.74 -25.87 -0.36
C ALA A 289 10.73 -25.24 1.05
N TYR A 290 9.63 -25.38 1.79
CA TYR A 290 9.55 -24.94 3.18
C TYR A 290 10.62 -25.59 4.06
N GLU A 291 10.79 -26.92 3.98
CA GLU A 291 11.80 -27.61 4.80
C GLU A 291 13.21 -27.13 4.49
N THR A 292 13.49 -26.82 3.23
CA THR A 292 14.76 -26.22 2.83
C THR A 292 14.92 -24.84 3.47
N ILE A 293 13.92 -23.96 3.37
CA ILE A 293 13.93 -22.63 3.99
C ILE A 293 14.10 -22.73 5.51
N ASN A 294 13.35 -23.61 6.18
CA ASN A 294 13.41 -23.81 7.62
C ASN A 294 14.79 -24.32 8.07
N ARG A 295 15.41 -25.19 7.26
CA ARG A 295 16.74 -25.75 7.54
C ARG A 295 17.87 -24.75 7.29
N THR A 296 17.81 -23.95 6.23
CA THR A 296 18.95 -23.12 5.77
C THR A 296 18.84 -21.64 6.14
N THR A 297 17.68 -21.18 6.62
CA THR A 297 17.45 -19.78 7.00
C THR A 297 16.84 -19.64 8.40
N ASP A 298 16.87 -18.42 8.94
CA ASP A 298 16.25 -18.06 10.22
C ASP A 298 14.77 -17.64 10.06
N TYR A 299 14.19 -17.82 8.87
CA TYR A 299 12.87 -17.30 8.50
C TYR A 299 11.80 -18.38 8.27
N GLY A 300 12.09 -19.64 8.63
CA GLY A 300 11.14 -20.76 8.48
C GLY A 300 9.76 -20.43 9.04
N GLU A 301 9.71 -19.81 10.20
CA GLU A 301 8.47 -19.39 10.86
C GLU A 301 7.55 -18.50 10.02
N LEU A 302 8.09 -17.51 9.29
CA LEU A 302 7.27 -16.65 8.43
C LEU A 302 6.61 -17.45 7.31
N PHE A 303 7.32 -18.44 6.76
CA PHE A 303 6.81 -19.31 5.71
C PHE A 303 5.83 -20.34 6.26
N TYR A 304 6.06 -20.86 7.47
CA TYR A 304 5.16 -21.79 8.14
C TYR A 304 3.74 -21.19 8.28
N HIS A 305 3.65 -19.94 8.74
CA HIS A 305 2.38 -19.24 8.90
C HIS A 305 1.67 -18.90 7.57
N ASN A 306 2.39 -18.99 6.44
CA ASN A 306 1.82 -18.82 5.10
C ASN A 306 1.39 -20.15 4.45
N LEU A 307 1.59 -21.29 5.13
CA LEU A 307 1.05 -22.59 4.74
C LEU A 307 -0.38 -22.78 5.29
N SER A 308 -1.20 -23.57 4.60
CA SER A 308 -2.50 -23.98 5.14
C SER A 308 -2.32 -24.91 6.34
N ILE A 309 -3.34 -24.96 7.21
CA ILE A 309 -3.32 -25.77 8.44
C ILE A 309 -3.01 -27.25 8.15
N ASP A 310 -3.47 -27.79 7.01
CA ASP A 310 -3.21 -29.19 6.65
C ASP A 310 -1.79 -29.43 6.12
N LEU A 311 -1.18 -28.44 5.48
CA LEU A 311 0.23 -28.50 5.06
C LEU A 311 1.15 -28.32 6.27
N GLN A 312 0.77 -27.50 7.24
CA GLN A 312 1.50 -27.29 8.49
C GLN A 312 1.66 -28.57 9.33
N LYS A 313 0.72 -29.52 9.23
CA LYS A 313 0.79 -30.84 9.90
C LYS A 313 1.80 -31.79 9.26
N GLN A 314 2.24 -31.50 8.03
CA GLN A 314 3.09 -32.37 7.22
C GLN A 314 4.56 -31.92 7.18
N VAL A 315 4.90 -30.86 7.93
CA VAL A 315 6.24 -30.28 7.95
C VAL A 315 6.73 -30.10 9.36
N SER A 316 8.05 -30.00 9.49
CA SER A 316 8.74 -29.71 10.73
C SER A 316 8.34 -28.34 11.27
N GLN A 317 8.18 -28.26 12.59
CA GLN A 317 7.94 -26.98 13.26
C GLN A 317 9.10 -25.99 13.00
N PRO A 318 8.82 -24.68 13.02
CA PRO A 318 9.86 -23.65 13.00
C PRO A 318 10.89 -23.89 14.10
N LYS A 319 12.17 -23.62 13.80
CA LYS A 319 13.23 -23.75 14.82
C LYS A 319 13.05 -22.70 15.93
N PRO A 320 13.36 -23.04 17.19
CA PRO A 320 13.33 -22.06 18.28
C PRO A 320 14.30 -20.90 18.00
N GLY A 321 13.85 -19.67 18.20
CA GLY A 321 14.66 -18.45 17.97
C GLY A 321 14.63 -17.90 16.54
N GLN A 322 13.81 -18.47 15.64
CA GLN A 322 13.58 -17.88 14.31
C GLN A 322 12.96 -16.48 14.40
N LYS A 323 13.31 -15.62 13.45
CA LYS A 323 13.02 -14.19 13.52
C LYS A 323 11.56 -13.93 13.14
N ARG A 324 10.82 -13.30 14.07
CA ARG A 324 9.49 -12.72 13.81
C ARG A 324 9.54 -11.22 13.49
N ASN A 325 10.59 -10.51 13.90
CA ASN A 325 10.94 -9.12 13.55
C ASN A 325 12.40 -8.87 13.91
#